data_AF-A0A7C1WJM2-F1
#
_entry.id   AF-A0A7C1WJM2-F1
#
_cell.length_a   1.000
_cell.length_b   1.000
_cell.length_c   1.000
_cell.angle_alpha   90.00
_cell.angle_beta   90.00
_cell.angle_gamma   90.00
#
_symmetry.space_group_name_H-M   'P 1'
#
loop_
_entity.id
_entity.type
_entity.pdbx_description
1 polymer ?
#
loop_
_entity_poly.entity_id
_entity_poly.type
_entity_poly.pdbx_seq_one_letter_code
_entity_poly.pdbx_strand_id
1 'polypeptide(L)'
;MIHDDAMALDKQFQEYFQAVDRAGGEDRCFLCRRSSAEVKAFFGFHEDGTPIEAEHYGIEDVVLDPRLDIMSYRGTRPVCAVCQLNFDAIFLSEDGRSILARILHELEKESDRLWARDPLPREGESGSD
;
A
#
# COMPACT_ATOMS: atom_id res chain seq x y z
N MET A 1 -34.97 -6.22 -0.02
CA MET A 1 -33.52 -6.50 0.03
C MET A 1 -32.73 -5.34 -0.59
N ILE A 2 -32.88 -4.12 -0.06
CA ILE A 2 -32.11 -2.93 -0.51
C ILE A 2 -31.40 -2.25 0.69
N HIS A 3 -31.60 -2.75 1.91
CA HIS A 3 -31.10 -2.12 3.13
C HIS A 3 -29.70 -2.58 3.59
N ASP A 4 -29.22 -3.76 3.17
CA ASP A 4 -27.93 -4.30 3.61
C ASP A 4 -26.74 -3.62 2.91
N ASP A 5 -26.84 -3.34 1.61
CA ASP A 5 -25.74 -2.73 0.83
C ASP A 5 -25.42 -1.30 1.30
N ALA A 6 -26.43 -0.54 1.70
CA ALA A 6 -26.25 0.83 2.18
C ALA A 6 -25.45 0.90 3.48
N MET A 7 -25.68 -0.04 4.43
CA MET A 7 -24.91 -0.10 5.68
C MET A 7 -23.51 -0.68 5.49
N ALA A 8 -23.34 -1.59 4.52
CA ALA A 8 -22.04 -2.15 4.17
C ALA A 8 -21.10 -1.10 3.54
N LEU A 9 -21.64 -0.26 2.63
CA LEU A 9 -20.93 0.89 2.08
C LEU A 9 -20.51 1.86 3.19
N ASP A 10 -21.45 2.25 4.07
CA ASP A 10 -21.19 3.20 5.15
C ASP A 10 -20.06 2.72 6.09
N LYS A 11 -20.01 1.41 6.37
CA LYS A 11 -18.95 0.79 7.18
C LYS A 11 -17.57 0.82 6.50
N GLN A 12 -17.49 0.50 5.20
CA GLN A 12 -16.22 0.54 4.47
C GLN A 12 -15.69 1.97 4.35
N PHE A 13 -16.56 2.94 4.10
CA PHE A 13 -16.21 4.37 4.12
C PHE A 13 -15.71 4.80 5.51
N GLN A 14 -16.34 4.35 6.59
CA GLN A 14 -15.89 4.64 7.94
C GLN A 14 -14.51 4.03 8.25
N GLU A 15 -14.26 2.79 7.83
CA GLU A 15 -12.96 2.12 8.00
C GLU A 15 -11.85 2.87 7.25
N TYR A 16 -12.14 3.34 6.02
CA TYR A 16 -11.25 4.19 5.24
C TYR A 16 -10.89 5.49 5.97
N PHE A 17 -11.88 6.31 6.33
CA PHE A 17 -11.62 7.60 6.98
C PHE A 17 -10.89 7.44 8.31
N GLN A 18 -11.26 6.44 9.12
CA GLN A 18 -10.56 6.18 10.37
C GLN A 18 -9.11 5.73 10.16
N ALA A 19 -8.82 4.94 9.11
CA ALA A 19 -7.45 4.52 8.81
C ALA A 19 -6.59 5.69 8.32
N VAL A 20 -7.15 6.58 7.50
CA VAL A 20 -6.49 7.80 7.00
C VAL A 20 -6.30 8.85 8.10
N ASP A 21 -7.31 9.06 8.96
CA ASP A 21 -7.23 9.95 10.12
C ASP A 21 -6.12 9.47 11.08
N ARG A 22 -6.08 8.16 11.37
CA ARG A 22 -5.01 7.56 12.17
C ARG A 22 -3.65 7.66 11.48
N ALA A 23 -3.60 7.82 10.16
CA ALA A 23 -2.37 7.99 9.38
C ALA A 23 -1.84 9.43 9.36
N GLY A 24 -2.56 10.39 9.97
CA GLY A 24 -2.15 11.80 9.96
C GLY A 24 -2.50 12.51 8.66
N GLY A 25 -3.49 12.01 7.92
CA GLY A 25 -3.93 12.59 6.64
C GLY A 25 -3.11 12.15 5.43
N GLU A 26 -2.09 11.30 5.60
CA GLU A 26 -1.32 10.76 4.48
C GLU A 26 -1.78 9.35 4.10
N ASP A 27 -2.30 9.22 2.87
CA ASP A 27 -2.69 7.94 2.27
C ASP A 27 -1.47 7.17 1.74
N ARG A 28 -0.69 6.65 2.69
CA ARG A 28 0.54 5.88 2.43
C ARG A 28 0.51 4.55 3.16
N CYS A 29 1.14 3.55 2.55
CA CYS A 29 1.32 2.26 3.18
C CYS A 29 2.11 2.41 4.49
N PHE A 30 1.56 1.90 5.58
CA PHE A 30 2.19 1.92 6.88
C PHE A 30 3.55 1.24 6.91
N LEU A 31 3.71 0.18 6.10
CA LEU A 31 4.90 -0.67 6.09
C LEU A 31 6.00 -0.14 5.16
N CYS A 32 5.66 0.21 3.92
CA CYS A 32 6.66 0.60 2.91
C CYS A 32 6.61 2.09 2.51
N ARG A 33 5.70 2.88 3.08
CA ARG A 33 5.53 4.33 2.84
C ARG A 33 5.15 4.76 1.42
N ARG A 34 5.01 3.82 0.49
CA ARG A 34 4.49 4.08 -0.85
C ARG A 34 3.04 4.54 -0.81
N SER A 35 2.72 5.51 -1.64
CA SER A 35 1.38 5.96 -2.00
C SER A 35 0.68 4.95 -2.92
N SER A 36 -0.64 5.09 -3.07
CA SER A 36 -1.42 4.28 -4.01
C SER A 36 -0.86 4.34 -5.45
N ALA A 37 -0.47 5.53 -5.92
CA ALA A 37 0.12 5.74 -7.25
C ALA A 37 1.45 4.98 -7.44
N GLU A 38 2.36 5.05 -6.47
CA GLU A 38 3.64 4.33 -6.51
C GLU A 38 3.44 2.80 -6.52
N VAL A 39 2.39 2.30 -5.86
CA VAL A 39 2.06 0.88 -5.83
C VAL A 39 1.43 0.44 -7.17
N LYS A 40 0.54 1.25 -7.77
CA LYS A 40 0.00 1.00 -9.11
C LYS A 40 1.12 0.94 -10.15
N ALA A 41 2.04 1.89 -10.09
CA ALA A 41 3.22 1.92 -10.97
C ALA A 41 4.08 0.66 -10.81
N PHE A 42 4.27 0.17 -9.58
CA PHE A 42 4.98 -1.09 -9.34
C PHE A 42 4.33 -2.30 -10.03
N PHE A 43 3.00 -2.33 -10.13
CA PHE A 43 2.27 -3.37 -10.86
C PHE A 43 2.17 -3.12 -12.37
N GLY A 44 2.77 -2.05 -12.90
CA GLY A 44 2.71 -1.72 -14.32
C GLY A 44 1.46 -0.95 -14.73
N PHE A 45 0.86 -0.19 -13.81
CA PHE A 45 -0.31 0.65 -14.07
C PHE A 45 -0.02 2.14 -13.85
N HIS A 46 -0.67 2.98 -14.64
CA HIS A 46 -0.82 4.39 -14.37
C HIS A 46 -1.69 4.62 -13.12
N GLU A 47 -1.69 5.85 -12.60
CA GLU A 47 -2.45 6.21 -11.40
C GLU A 47 -3.97 5.99 -11.58
N ASP A 48 -4.48 6.20 -12.80
CA ASP A 48 -5.88 5.96 -13.15
C ASP A 48 -6.25 4.47 -13.26
N GLY A 49 -5.29 3.55 -13.10
CA GLY A 49 -5.49 2.10 -13.20
C GLY A 49 -5.38 1.54 -14.62
N THR A 50 -4.98 2.35 -15.61
CA THR A 50 -4.70 1.87 -16.97
C THR A 50 -3.32 1.21 -17.04
N PRO A 51 -3.15 0.11 -17.79
CA PRO A 51 -1.85 -0.54 -17.94
C PRO A 51 -0.84 0.34 -18.70
N ILE A 52 0.42 0.37 -18.25
CA ILE A 52 1.51 1.15 -18.89
C ILE A 52 1.96 0.48 -20.21
N GLU A 53 2.00 -0.86 -20.25
CA GLU A 53 2.50 -1.63 -21.41
C GLU A 53 1.63 -2.87 -21.74
N ALA A 54 0.29 -2.75 -21.71
CA ALA A 54 -0.62 -3.87 -21.96
C ALA A 54 -0.33 -4.62 -23.29
N GLU A 55 -0.10 -3.86 -24.37
CA GLU A 55 0.20 -4.43 -25.69
C GLU A 55 1.53 -5.19 -25.73
N HIS A 56 2.53 -4.73 -24.97
CA HIS A 56 3.86 -5.37 -24.95
C HIS A 56 3.82 -6.75 -24.27
N TYR A 57 3.01 -6.88 -23.22
CA TYR A 57 2.89 -8.11 -22.43
C TYR A 57 1.73 -9.02 -22.85
N GLY A 58 0.96 -8.65 -23.88
CA GLY A 58 -0.20 -9.42 -24.33
C GLY A 58 -1.28 -9.56 -23.25
N ILE A 59 -1.35 -8.60 -22.32
CA ILE A 59 -2.37 -8.57 -21.28
C ILE A 59 -3.64 -8.02 -21.95
N GLU A 60 -4.67 -8.86 -22.13
CA GLU A 60 -6.02 -8.41 -22.48
C GLU A 60 -6.43 -7.28 -21.52
N ASP A 61 -7.19 -6.29 -21.98
CA ASP A 61 -7.54 -5.00 -21.33
C ASP A 61 -7.97 -5.10 -19.83
N VAL A 62 -7.04 -5.47 -18.94
CA VAL A 62 -7.25 -5.58 -17.50
C VAL A 62 -7.07 -4.19 -16.95
N VAL A 63 -8.15 -3.43 -16.94
CA VAL A 63 -8.20 -2.19 -16.19
C VAL A 63 -8.35 -2.54 -14.72
N LEU A 64 -7.46 -2.03 -13.86
CA LEU A 64 -7.75 -2.04 -12.43
C LEU A 64 -9.00 -1.19 -12.24
N ASP A 65 -10.11 -1.79 -11.81
CA ASP A 65 -11.34 -1.05 -11.52
C ASP A 65 -10.94 0.17 -10.66
N PRO A 66 -11.25 1.41 -11.07
CA PRO A 66 -10.91 2.60 -10.30
C PRO A 66 -11.44 2.55 -8.86
N ARG A 67 -12.43 1.68 -8.59
CA ARG A 67 -13.01 1.42 -7.26
C ARG A 67 -12.26 0.36 -6.45
N LEU A 68 -11.43 -0.47 -7.08
CA LEU A 68 -10.55 -1.41 -6.40
C LEU A 68 -9.32 -0.67 -5.93
N ASP A 69 -9.30 -0.37 -4.63
CA ASP A 69 -8.15 0.27 -4.04
C ASP A 69 -6.98 -0.72 -3.93
N ILE A 70 -5.83 -0.33 -4.46
CA ILE A 70 -4.56 -1.08 -4.32
C ILE A 70 -4.05 -1.04 -2.87
N MET A 71 -4.69 -0.20 -2.04
CA MET A 71 -4.51 -0.07 -0.62
C MET A 71 -5.61 -0.81 0.13
N SER A 72 -5.21 -1.63 1.10
CA SER A 72 -6.11 -2.18 2.10
C SER A 72 -6.21 -1.22 3.28
N TYR A 73 -7.41 -0.75 3.56
CA TYR A 73 -7.73 0.03 4.77
C TYR A 73 -8.26 -0.83 5.90
N ARG A 74 -8.27 -2.16 5.71
CA ARG A 74 -8.70 -3.11 6.74
C ARG A 74 -7.67 -3.12 7.87
N GLY A 75 -8.00 -2.45 8.96
CA GLY A 75 -7.18 -2.40 10.17
C GLY A 75 -6.87 -0.97 10.63
N THR A 76 -5.87 -0.84 11.50
CA THR A 76 -5.56 0.44 12.15
C THR A 76 -4.91 1.44 11.18
N ARG A 77 -4.19 0.97 10.16
CA ARG A 77 -3.46 1.82 9.20
C ARG A 77 -3.52 1.20 7.79
N PRO A 78 -3.43 2.01 6.72
CA PRO A 78 -3.43 1.49 5.35
C PRO A 78 -2.22 0.59 5.06
N VAL A 79 -2.42 -0.52 4.34
CA VAL A 79 -1.36 -1.43 3.88
C VAL A 79 -1.54 -1.71 2.39
N CYS A 80 -0.50 -1.52 1.58
CA CYS A 80 -0.59 -1.75 0.14
C CYS A 80 -0.63 -3.23 -0.22
N ALA A 81 -1.19 -3.55 -1.39
CA ALA A 81 -1.28 -4.90 -1.94
C ALA A 81 0.10 -5.58 -2.04
N VAL A 82 1.17 -4.86 -2.35
CA VAL A 82 2.55 -5.43 -2.40
C VAL A 82 2.98 -5.96 -1.04
N CYS A 83 2.80 -5.17 0.02
CA CYS A 83 3.14 -5.59 1.37
C CYS A 83 2.23 -6.73 1.83
N GLN A 84 0.93 -6.67 1.52
CA GLN A 84 -0.01 -7.72 1.87
C GLN A 84 0.36 -9.05 1.20
N LEU A 85 0.60 -9.06 -0.11
CA LEU A 85 0.98 -10.26 -0.86
C LEU A 85 2.30 -10.87 -0.35
N ASN A 86 3.29 -10.04 -0.03
CA ASN A 86 4.55 -10.53 0.56
C ASN A 86 4.32 -11.16 1.95
N PHE A 87 3.53 -10.50 2.80
CA PHE A 87 3.21 -11.02 4.12
C PHE A 87 2.44 -12.33 4.05
N ASP A 88 1.43 -12.42 3.19
CA ASP A 88 0.65 -13.62 2.97
C ASP A 88 1.53 -14.76 2.44
N ALA A 89 2.40 -14.48 1.46
CA ALA A 89 3.33 -15.46 0.91
C ALA A 89 4.31 -16.00 1.96
N ILE A 90 4.92 -15.13 2.76
CA ILE A 90 5.80 -15.54 3.86
C ILE A 90 5.01 -16.36 4.88
N PHE A 91 3.84 -15.88 5.31
CA PHE A 91 3.02 -16.53 6.33
C PHE A 91 2.60 -17.96 5.94
N LEU A 92 2.27 -18.16 4.65
CA LEU A 92 1.82 -19.44 4.11
C LEU A 92 2.96 -20.41 3.76
N SER A 93 4.22 -19.96 3.79
CA SER A 93 5.39 -20.81 3.54
C SER A 93 5.71 -21.73 4.72
N GLU A 94 6.45 -22.82 4.47
CA GLU A 94 7.01 -23.66 5.53
C GLU A 94 7.90 -22.83 6.46
N ASP A 95 7.76 -23.00 7.77
CA ASP A 95 8.35 -22.14 8.83
C ASP A 95 7.99 -20.64 8.77
N GLY A 96 7.10 -20.25 7.86
CA GLY A 96 6.76 -18.88 7.52
C GLY A 96 6.33 -18.00 8.69
N ARG A 97 5.58 -18.57 9.65
CA ARG A 97 5.17 -17.86 10.87
C ARG A 97 6.34 -17.40 11.73
N SER A 98 7.38 -18.22 11.84
CA SER A 98 8.57 -17.90 12.64
C SER A 98 9.41 -16.82 11.97
N ILE A 99 9.55 -16.90 10.64
CA ILE A 99 10.24 -15.92 9.81
C ILE A 99 9.53 -14.57 9.89
N LEU A 100 8.21 -14.56 9.69
CA LEU A 100 7.42 -13.33 9.74
C LEU A 100 7.47 -12.66 11.11
N ALA A 101 7.40 -13.44 12.19
CA ALA A 101 7.51 -12.91 13.55
C ALA A 101 8.87 -12.23 13.78
N ARG A 102 9.97 -12.79 13.25
CA ARG A 102 11.30 -12.19 13.34
C ARG A 102 11.39 -10.89 12.55
N ILE A 103 10.90 -10.87 11.31
CA ILE A 103 10.90 -9.66 10.46
C ILE A 103 10.10 -8.54 11.12
N LEU A 104 8.92 -8.86 11.66
CA LEU A 104 8.09 -7.90 12.38
C LEU A 104 8.79 -7.34 13.63
N HIS A 105 9.49 -8.19 14.37
CA HIS A 105 10.27 -7.77 15.52
C HIS A 105 11.43 -6.84 15.12
N GLU A 106 12.15 -7.17 14.06
CA GLU A 106 13.23 -6.32 13.53
C GLU A 106 12.70 -4.98 13.03
N LEU A 107 11.55 -4.95 12.35
CA LEU A 107 10.88 -3.71 11.96
C LEU A 107 10.49 -2.86 13.17
N GLU A 108 9.94 -3.45 14.23
CA GLU A 108 9.58 -2.71 15.45
C GLU A 108 10.79 -2.11 16.14
N LYS A 109 11.89 -2.86 16.25
CA LYS A 109 13.09 -2.47 17.01
C LYS A 109 14.07 -1.60 16.23
N GLU A 110 14.13 -1.80 14.92
CA GLU A 110 15.20 -1.26 14.08
C GLU A 110 14.67 -0.45 12.88
N SER A 111 13.39 -0.08 12.86
CA SER A 111 12.79 0.68 11.75
C SER A 111 13.63 1.87 11.29
N ASP A 112 14.13 2.70 12.21
CA ASP A 112 14.96 3.88 11.89
C ASP A 112 16.32 3.52 11.23
N ARG A 113 16.86 2.32 11.51
CA ARG A 113 18.09 1.81 10.90
C ARG A 113 17.82 1.20 9.53
N LEU A 114 16.76 0.40 9.44
CA LEU A 114 16.38 -0.34 8.23
C LEU A 114 15.84 0.58 7.14
N TRP A 115 15.17 1.65 7.55
CA TRP A 115 14.65 2.70 6.70
C TRP A 115 15.32 4.00 7.11
N ALA A 116 16.60 4.16 6.73
CA ALA A 116 17.26 5.44 6.86
C ALA A 116 16.35 6.49 6.22
N ARG A 117 15.90 7.46 7.03
CA ARG A 117 15.19 8.61 6.48
C ARG A 117 16.13 9.22 5.48
N ASP A 118 15.67 9.41 4.24
CA ASP A 118 16.46 10.16 3.26
C ASP A 118 17.02 11.39 3.98
N PRO A 119 18.34 11.65 3.87
CA PRO A 119 18.89 12.84 4.47
C PRO A 119 18.06 14.00 3.92
N LEU A 120 17.38 14.73 4.82
CA LEU A 120 16.64 15.93 4.45
C LEU A 120 17.54 16.74 3.51
N PRO A 121 17.03 17.23 2.37
CA PRO A 121 17.83 18.05 1.47
C PRO A 121 18.48 19.15 2.30
N ARG A 122 19.81 19.26 2.20
CA ARG A 122 20.55 20.30 2.91
C ARG A 122 19.98 21.63 2.46
N GLU A 123 19.54 22.46 3.41
CA GLU A 123 19.09 23.83 3.14
C GLU A 123 20.15 24.52 2.26
N GLY A 124 19.85 24.71 0.97
CA GLY A 124 20.77 25.35 0.02
C GLY A 124 20.84 24.74 -1.39
N GLU A 125 20.36 23.52 -1.62
CA GLU A 125 20.31 22.94 -2.98
C GLU A 125 19.02 23.33 -3.71
N SER A 126 18.83 24.62 -3.97
CA SER A 126 17.96 25.07 -5.05
C SER A 126 18.67 24.80 -6.37
N GLY A 127 18.43 23.63 -6.96
CA GLY A 127 18.89 23.30 -8.30
C GLY A 127 18.35 24.32 -9.30
N SER A 128 19.25 25.11 -9.84
CA SER A 128 19.07 25.79 -11.12
C SER A 128 19.39 24.79 -12.21
N ASP A 129 18.43 24.55 -13.12
CA ASP A 129 18.58 24.61 -14.59
C ASP A 129 17.24 24.30 -15.27
#